data_AF-A0A136NPI9-F1
#
_entry.id   AF-A0A136NPI9-F1
#
_cell.length_a   1.000
_cell.length_b   1.000
_cell.length_c   1.000
_cell.angle_alpha   90.00
_cell.angle_beta   90.00
_cell.angle_gamma   90.00
#
_symmetry.space_group_name_H-M   'P 1'
#
loop_
_entity.id
_entity.type
_entity.pdbx_description
1 polymer ?
#
loop_
_entity_poly.entity_id
_entity_poly.type
_entity_poly.pdbx_seq_one_letter_code
_entity_poly.pdbx_strand_id
1 'polypeptide(L)'
;MKKVLVITHDFAPIGKGTVLRPLKFSKYFKKYGWEPIVLTSTPRTYYFRDNSLLREAEAYGIQIYRTPGSSNNLLTGRKLKDLPNEGSRILKRKLSRYRKQPDEHSTWIAKAVKLGKEIIESHKIEIIYATGPSFTALIAAGELKEKYKIPLVTDYQDSWLHSPGAYFPMGYHRLRNIKMEQEVIKVTDEIITTNRRIKEYLIEEYDYLRHDDINIIHHGFDPDDIELAKQGPLPEKPKMRFTSAGNFFDLVTPDYFFEGLRLAFEKKTRYARKN
;
A
#
# COMPACT_ATOMS: atom_id res chain seq x y z
N MET A 1 -27.07 4.74 5.29
CA MET A 1 -25.62 4.79 5.60
C MET A 1 -24.93 5.64 4.54
N LYS A 2 -23.92 6.41 4.96
CA LYS A 2 -23.15 7.22 4.01
C LYS A 2 -22.19 6.36 3.23
N LYS A 3 -21.81 6.73 2.00
CA LYS A 3 -20.93 5.87 1.16
C LYS A 3 -19.57 6.50 0.88
N VAL A 4 -18.53 5.71 1.10
CA VAL A 4 -17.13 6.07 0.81
C VAL A 4 -16.58 5.23 -0.33
N LEU A 5 -16.03 5.89 -1.35
CA LEU A 5 -15.26 5.24 -2.41
C LEU A 5 -13.81 5.11 -1.97
N VAL A 6 -13.36 3.89 -1.73
CA VAL A 6 -11.98 3.55 -1.36
C VAL A 6 -11.20 3.25 -2.64
N ILE A 7 -10.23 4.08 -2.99
CA ILE A 7 -9.40 3.91 -4.20
C ILE A 7 -8.01 3.43 -3.79
N THR A 8 -7.66 2.21 -4.21
CA THR A 8 -6.34 1.62 -3.98
C THR A 8 -5.95 0.70 -5.12
N HIS A 9 -4.72 0.78 -5.60
CA HIS A 9 -4.28 -0.09 -6.70
C HIS A 9 -4.24 -1.57 -6.29
N ASP A 10 -3.73 -1.86 -5.09
CA ASP A 10 -3.62 -3.22 -4.55
C ASP A 10 -4.65 -3.42 -3.44
N PHE A 11 -5.38 -4.53 -3.52
CA PHE A 11 -6.36 -4.95 -2.50
C PHE A 11 -6.40 -6.48 -2.39
N ALA A 12 -7.09 -7.01 -1.39
CA ALA A 12 -7.28 -8.46 -1.19
C ALA A 12 -7.71 -9.13 -2.51
N PRO A 13 -7.21 -10.32 -2.91
CA PRO A 13 -6.41 -11.27 -2.12
C PRO A 13 -4.89 -11.06 -2.28
N ILE A 14 -4.41 -9.85 -2.61
CA ILE A 14 -2.97 -9.58 -2.59
C ILE A 14 -2.47 -9.57 -1.14
N GLY A 15 -1.49 -10.40 -0.80
CA GLY A 15 -0.89 -10.53 0.53
C GLY A 15 0.31 -9.60 0.74
N LYS A 16 0.14 -8.29 0.51
CA LYS A 16 1.18 -7.27 0.75
C LYS A 16 0.77 -6.37 1.92
N GLY A 17 1.74 -5.83 2.65
CA GLY A 17 1.48 -4.90 3.76
C GLY A 17 0.63 -3.69 3.37
N THR A 18 0.80 -3.17 2.15
CA THR A 18 0.02 -2.03 1.61
C THR A 18 -1.48 -2.31 1.48
N VAL A 19 -1.90 -3.58 1.48
CA VAL A 19 -3.31 -3.99 1.41
C VAL A 19 -3.98 -3.95 2.78
N LEU A 20 -3.21 -4.10 3.86
CA LEU A 20 -3.78 -4.25 5.20
C LEU A 20 -4.51 -2.98 5.62
N ARG A 21 -3.89 -1.80 5.47
CA ARG A 21 -4.52 -0.53 5.87
C ARG A 21 -5.86 -0.27 5.16
N PRO A 22 -5.97 -0.26 3.82
CA PRO A 22 -7.26 -0.03 3.15
C PRO A 22 -8.30 -1.10 3.47
N LEU A 23 -7.89 -2.37 3.67
CA LEU A 23 -8.81 -3.45 4.06
C LEU A 23 -9.36 -3.21 5.47
N LYS A 24 -8.48 -2.96 6.45
CA LYS A 24 -8.89 -2.72 7.83
C LYS A 24 -9.70 -1.42 7.93
N PHE A 25 -9.31 -0.34 7.26
CA PHE A 25 -10.12 0.89 7.21
C PHE A 25 -11.52 0.60 6.68
N SER A 26 -11.63 -0.16 5.58
CA SER A 26 -12.93 -0.56 5.04
C SER A 26 -13.77 -1.38 6.04
N LYS A 27 -13.16 -2.35 6.73
CA LYS A 27 -13.81 -3.10 7.83
C LYS A 27 -14.34 -2.17 8.93
N TYR A 28 -13.54 -1.19 9.34
CA TYR A 28 -13.89 -0.29 10.46
C TYR A 28 -14.80 0.88 10.05
N PHE A 29 -14.83 1.32 8.79
CA PHE A 29 -15.72 2.38 8.30
C PHE A 29 -17.20 2.09 8.59
N LYS A 30 -17.62 0.83 8.47
CA LYS A 30 -19.00 0.42 8.80
C LYS A 30 -19.39 0.72 10.25
N LYS A 31 -18.44 0.60 11.19
CA LYS A 31 -18.67 0.94 12.61
C LYS A 31 -18.93 2.42 12.85
N TYR A 32 -18.50 3.27 11.91
CA TYR A 32 -18.70 4.73 11.94
C TYR A 32 -19.79 5.19 10.97
N GLY A 33 -20.68 4.30 10.52
CA GLY A 33 -21.83 4.64 9.68
C GLY A 33 -21.52 4.83 8.18
N TRP A 34 -20.31 4.46 7.76
CA TRP A 34 -19.85 4.54 6.37
C TRP A 34 -19.83 3.16 5.70
N GLU A 35 -20.46 3.06 4.54
CA GLU A 35 -20.43 1.87 3.68
C GLU A 35 -19.28 2.00 2.67
N PRO A 36 -18.22 1.17 2.76
CA PRO A 36 -17.10 1.20 1.85
C PRO A 36 -17.41 0.50 0.53
N ILE A 37 -17.05 1.16 -0.57
CA ILE A 37 -17.00 0.58 -1.91
C ILE A 37 -15.57 0.72 -2.41
N VAL A 38 -14.91 -0.39 -2.68
CA VAL A 38 -13.49 -0.44 -3.06
C VAL A 38 -13.34 -0.47 -4.58
N LEU A 39 -12.59 0.47 -5.13
CA LEU A 39 -12.11 0.48 -6.51
C LEU A 39 -10.64 0.06 -6.54
N THR A 40 -10.35 -1.02 -7.25
CA THR A 40 -8.99 -1.59 -7.30
C THR A 40 -8.62 -2.22 -8.65
N SER A 41 -7.36 -2.60 -8.82
CA SER A 41 -6.89 -3.27 -10.03
C SER A 41 -7.29 -4.75 -10.07
N THR A 42 -7.38 -5.33 -11.27
CA THR A 42 -7.39 -6.80 -11.42
C THR A 42 -5.95 -7.28 -11.41
N PRO A 43 -5.54 -8.15 -10.45
CA PRO A 43 -4.17 -8.63 -10.38
C PRO A 43 -3.80 -9.45 -11.63
N ARG A 44 -2.70 -9.09 -12.31
CA ARG A 44 -2.15 -9.86 -13.44
C ARG A 44 -1.43 -11.12 -12.97
N THR A 45 -0.64 -10.99 -11.91
CA THR A 45 0.12 -12.06 -11.25
C THR A 45 0.03 -11.90 -9.74
N TYR A 46 -0.28 -12.98 -9.02
CA TYR A 46 -0.17 -12.97 -7.56
C TYR A 46 1.23 -13.43 -7.17
N TYR A 47 2.11 -12.48 -6.86
CA TYR A 47 3.39 -12.80 -6.22
C TYR A 47 3.19 -13.25 -4.77
N PHE A 48 2.27 -12.57 -4.07
CA PHE A 48 1.88 -12.86 -2.71
C PHE A 48 0.35 -12.93 -2.71
N ARG A 49 -0.20 -14.14 -2.62
CA ARG A 49 -1.65 -14.36 -2.56
C ARG A 49 -2.04 -14.75 -1.15
N ASP A 50 -2.98 -14.01 -0.58
CA ASP A 50 -3.59 -14.32 0.70
C ASP A 50 -5.11 -14.30 0.55
N ASN A 51 -5.72 -15.48 0.48
CA ASN A 51 -7.18 -15.61 0.36
C ASN A 51 -7.89 -15.30 1.69
N SER A 52 -7.18 -15.27 2.84
CA SER A 52 -7.76 -14.89 4.14
C SER A 52 -8.26 -13.46 4.11
N LEU A 53 -7.47 -12.56 3.51
CA LEU A 53 -7.82 -11.14 3.37
C LEU A 53 -9.08 -10.94 2.53
N LEU A 54 -9.28 -11.77 1.50
CA LEU A 54 -10.50 -11.72 0.68
C LEU A 54 -11.70 -12.26 1.44
N ARG A 55 -11.54 -13.40 2.14
CA ARG A 55 -12.61 -13.95 3.00
C ARG A 55 -13.01 -12.96 4.10
N GLU A 56 -12.04 -12.25 4.68
CA GLU A 56 -12.33 -11.19 5.64
C GLU A 56 -13.15 -10.07 4.98
N ALA A 57 -12.74 -9.59 3.81
CA ALA A 57 -13.49 -8.56 3.10
C ALA A 57 -14.93 -8.98 2.78
N GLU A 58 -15.13 -10.23 2.35
CA GLU A 58 -16.44 -10.84 2.06
C GLU A 58 -17.29 -10.97 3.34
N ALA A 59 -16.70 -11.42 4.45
CA ALA A 59 -17.38 -11.56 5.74
C ALA A 59 -17.90 -10.21 6.27
N TYR A 60 -17.19 -9.12 6.00
CA TYR A 60 -17.63 -7.77 6.33
C TYR A 60 -18.50 -7.12 5.24
N GLY A 61 -18.82 -7.84 4.15
CA GLY A 61 -19.65 -7.35 3.05
C GLY A 61 -19.05 -6.14 2.35
N ILE A 62 -17.73 -6.10 2.19
CA ILE A 62 -17.02 -5.01 1.48
C ILE A 62 -17.21 -5.23 -0.03
N GLN A 63 -17.78 -4.23 -0.71
CA GLN A 63 -17.99 -4.31 -2.16
C GLN A 63 -16.69 -3.98 -2.89
N ILE A 64 -16.22 -4.88 -3.76
CA ILE A 64 -14.94 -4.73 -4.46
C ILE A 64 -15.18 -4.67 -5.98
N TYR A 65 -14.92 -3.52 -6.56
CA TYR A 65 -14.96 -3.26 -8.00
C TYR A 65 -13.54 -3.29 -8.58
N ARG A 66 -13.32 -4.18 -9.55
CA ARG A 66 -12.02 -4.31 -10.21
C ARG A 66 -12.04 -3.76 -11.62
N THR A 67 -11.04 -2.94 -11.96
CA THR A 67 -10.85 -2.52 -13.35
C THR A 67 -10.50 -3.72 -14.24
N PRO A 68 -10.98 -3.77 -15.49
CA PRO A 68 -10.62 -4.85 -16.43
C PRO A 68 -9.11 -4.97 -16.61
N GLY A 69 -8.57 -6.16 -16.32
CA GLY A 69 -7.16 -6.45 -16.55
C GLY A 69 -6.83 -6.61 -18.05
N SER A 70 -5.54 -6.57 -18.40
CA SER A 70 -5.08 -6.86 -19.77
C SER A 70 -5.18 -8.36 -20.05
N SER A 71 -5.43 -8.78 -21.29
CA SER A 71 -5.81 -10.13 -21.78
C SER A 71 -5.09 -11.38 -21.22
N ASN A 72 -4.05 -11.24 -20.39
CA ASN A 72 -3.46 -12.32 -19.59
C ASN A 72 -3.93 -12.25 -18.12
N ASN A 73 -5.24 -12.30 -17.88
CA ASN A 73 -5.80 -12.27 -16.52
C ASN A 73 -5.81 -13.66 -15.88
N LEU A 74 -5.13 -13.78 -14.73
CA LEU A 74 -5.02 -14.98 -13.90
C LEU A 74 -6.29 -15.39 -13.13
N LEU A 75 -7.44 -14.80 -13.45
CA LEU A 75 -8.71 -15.46 -13.15
C LEU A 75 -8.77 -16.88 -13.80
N THR A 76 -7.85 -17.17 -14.74
CA THR A 76 -7.67 -18.44 -15.47
C THR A 76 -6.54 -19.36 -14.98
N GLY A 77 -5.90 -19.09 -13.83
CA GLY A 77 -5.06 -20.10 -13.17
C GLY A 77 -3.71 -20.47 -13.83
N ARG A 78 -3.01 -19.56 -14.53
CA ARG A 78 -1.61 -19.83 -14.88
C ARG A 78 -0.73 -19.94 -13.62
N LYS A 79 -0.01 -21.05 -13.54
CA LYS A 79 0.92 -21.40 -12.45
C LYS A 79 2.04 -20.36 -12.34
N LEU A 80 2.54 -20.19 -11.12
CA LEU A 80 3.70 -19.39 -10.66
C LEU A 80 5.05 -19.66 -11.38
N LYS A 81 5.08 -20.33 -12.53
CA LYS A 81 6.30 -20.96 -13.06
C LYS A 81 7.25 -20.05 -13.85
N ASP A 82 6.86 -18.82 -14.19
CA ASP A 82 7.71 -17.89 -14.95
C ASP A 82 8.01 -16.61 -14.15
N LEU A 83 8.47 -16.76 -12.91
CA LEU A 83 8.95 -15.62 -12.14
C LEU A 83 10.29 -15.15 -12.74
N PRO A 84 10.38 -13.91 -13.24
CA PRO A 84 11.65 -13.37 -13.72
C PRO A 84 12.66 -13.36 -12.57
N ASN A 85 13.89 -13.81 -12.83
CA ASN A 85 15.02 -13.72 -11.88
C ASN A 85 15.08 -12.32 -11.26
N GLU A 86 15.39 -12.22 -9.97
CA GLU A 86 15.41 -11.00 -9.17
C GLU A 86 16.19 -9.86 -9.84
N GLY A 87 17.34 -10.16 -10.45
CA GLY A 87 18.12 -9.17 -11.23
C GLY A 87 17.37 -8.61 -12.44
N SER A 88 16.67 -9.48 -13.18
CA SER A 88 15.85 -9.06 -14.33
C SER A 88 14.61 -8.27 -13.90
N ARG A 89 14.05 -8.56 -12.72
CA ARG A 89 12.95 -7.80 -12.11
C ARG A 89 13.40 -6.39 -11.75
N ILE A 90 14.57 -6.25 -11.12
CA ILE A 90 15.17 -4.95 -10.79
C ILE A 90 15.42 -4.14 -12.06
N LEU A 91 15.99 -4.75 -13.11
CA LEU A 91 16.26 -4.08 -14.38
C LEU A 91 14.97 -3.63 -15.07
N LYS A 92 13.96 -4.50 -15.16
CA LYS A 92 12.63 -4.15 -15.71
C LYS A 92 11.97 -3.02 -14.93
N ARG A 93 12.06 -3.03 -13.59
CA ARG A 93 11.56 -1.94 -12.74
C ARG A 93 12.29 -0.64 -12.99
N LYS A 94 13.62 -0.65 -13.10
CA LYS A 94 14.41 0.53 -13.44
C LYS A 94 14.00 1.09 -14.81
N LEU A 95 13.88 0.24 -15.84
CA LEU A 95 13.46 0.65 -17.18
C LEU A 95 12.01 1.14 -17.23
N SER A 96 11.11 0.51 -16.46
CA SER A 96 9.72 0.96 -16.32
C SER A 96 9.66 2.38 -15.79
N ARG A 97 10.46 2.72 -14.77
CA ARG A 97 10.54 4.07 -14.19
C ARG A 97 11.08 5.13 -15.17
N TYR A 98 11.73 4.77 -16.27
CA TYR A 98 12.04 5.74 -17.32
C TYR A 98 10.79 6.19 -18.09
N ARG A 99 9.79 5.31 -18.26
CA ARG A 99 8.62 5.58 -19.11
C ARG A 99 7.35 5.87 -18.31
N LYS A 100 7.19 5.20 -17.18
CA LYS A 100 5.97 5.18 -16.38
C LYS A 100 6.17 5.98 -15.10
N GLN A 101 5.30 6.96 -14.91
CA GLN A 101 5.32 7.93 -13.84
C GLN A 101 3.88 8.19 -13.38
N PRO A 102 3.60 8.30 -12.06
CA PRO A 102 4.57 8.30 -10.96
C PRO A 102 5.17 6.93 -10.65
N ASP A 103 4.48 5.87 -11.03
CA ASP A 103 4.91 4.51 -10.82
C ASP A 103 4.53 3.61 -12.01
N GLU A 104 4.87 2.32 -11.90
CA GLU A 104 4.66 1.32 -12.95
C GLU A 104 3.18 1.08 -13.30
N HIS A 105 2.27 1.58 -12.46
CA HIS A 105 0.83 1.45 -12.59
C HIS A 105 0.16 2.63 -13.28
N SER A 106 0.89 3.67 -13.71
CA SER A 106 0.35 4.85 -14.41
C SER A 106 -0.69 4.58 -15.52
N THR A 107 -0.59 3.47 -16.25
CA THR A 107 -1.60 3.07 -17.26
C THR A 107 -2.96 2.67 -16.67
N TRP A 108 -3.06 2.51 -15.35
CA TRP A 108 -4.27 2.17 -14.61
C TRP A 108 -5.16 3.38 -14.35
N ILE A 109 -4.61 4.60 -14.32
CA ILE A 109 -5.34 5.86 -14.01
C ILE A 109 -6.62 5.94 -14.84
N ALA A 110 -6.51 5.88 -16.18
CA ALA A 110 -7.66 5.98 -17.07
C ALA A 110 -8.73 4.91 -16.82
N LYS A 111 -8.33 3.69 -16.45
CA LYS A 111 -9.26 2.60 -16.14
C LYS A 111 -9.93 2.81 -14.79
N ALA A 112 -9.17 3.25 -13.80
CA ALA A 112 -9.67 3.57 -12.47
C ALA A 112 -10.66 4.73 -12.54
N VAL A 113 -10.33 5.80 -13.25
CA VAL A 113 -11.21 6.95 -13.45
C VAL A 113 -12.49 6.56 -14.20
N LYS A 114 -12.40 5.72 -15.24
CA LYS A 114 -13.60 5.22 -15.93
C LYS A 114 -14.53 4.45 -14.98
N LEU A 115 -14.00 3.45 -14.28
CA LEU A 115 -14.81 2.64 -13.37
C LEU A 115 -15.28 3.45 -12.15
N GLY A 116 -14.47 4.39 -11.66
CA GLY A 116 -14.83 5.31 -10.59
C GLY A 116 -16.01 6.20 -10.95
N LYS A 117 -16.08 6.69 -12.19
CA LYS A 117 -17.26 7.42 -12.71
C LYS A 117 -18.53 6.57 -12.61
N GLU A 118 -18.47 5.33 -13.09
CA GLU A 118 -19.59 4.38 -13.05
C GLU A 118 -20.03 4.09 -11.60
N ILE A 119 -19.08 3.90 -10.67
CA ILE A 119 -19.38 3.65 -9.25
C ILE A 119 -20.02 4.89 -8.60
N ILE A 120 -19.46 6.08 -8.83
CA ILE A 120 -19.97 7.33 -8.24
C ILE A 120 -21.43 7.55 -8.65
N GLU A 121 -21.73 7.40 -9.94
CA GLU A 121 -23.07 7.60 -10.50
C GLU A 121 -24.08 6.55 -10.01
N SER A 122 -23.66 5.29 -9.90
CA SER A 122 -24.56 4.20 -9.46
C SER A 122 -24.78 4.15 -7.95
N HIS A 123 -23.78 4.56 -7.15
CA HIS A 123 -23.82 4.37 -5.71
C HIS A 123 -24.10 5.65 -4.91
N LYS A 124 -24.03 6.85 -5.51
CA LYS A 124 -24.13 8.13 -4.80
C LYS A 124 -23.07 8.26 -3.71
N ILE A 125 -21.81 8.26 -4.13
CA ILE A 125 -20.65 8.40 -3.24
C ILE A 125 -20.62 9.80 -2.63
N GLU A 126 -20.36 9.89 -1.32
CA GLU A 126 -20.29 11.15 -0.57
C GLU A 126 -18.87 11.60 -0.26
N ILE A 127 -17.91 10.67 -0.25
CA ILE A 127 -16.49 10.95 -0.02
C ILE A 127 -15.62 9.93 -0.76
N ILE A 128 -14.47 10.40 -1.23
CA ILE A 128 -13.42 9.56 -1.81
C ILE A 128 -12.30 9.47 -0.77
N TYR A 129 -11.90 8.25 -0.45
CA TYR A 129 -10.69 7.97 0.32
C TYR A 129 -9.72 7.23 -0.59
N ALA A 130 -8.57 7.82 -0.87
CA ALA A 130 -7.55 7.24 -1.73
C ALA A 130 -6.27 7.04 -0.95
N THR A 131 -5.63 5.88 -1.08
CA THR A 131 -4.42 5.55 -0.32
C THR A 131 -3.28 5.15 -1.24
N GLY A 132 -2.09 5.66 -0.94
CA GLY A 132 -0.84 5.37 -1.64
C GLY A 132 0.20 4.79 -0.68
N PRO A 133 1.15 3.96 -1.17
CA PRO A 133 1.35 3.59 -2.56
C PRO A 133 0.34 2.52 -3.05
N SER A 134 0.00 2.49 -4.34
CA SER A 134 0.56 3.23 -5.48
C SER A 134 -0.02 4.65 -5.64
N PHE A 135 0.83 5.64 -5.91
CA PHE A 135 0.44 7.06 -6.02
C PHE A 135 -0.44 7.34 -7.26
N THR A 136 -0.40 6.46 -8.26
CA THR A 136 -1.39 6.38 -9.35
C THR A 136 -2.83 6.38 -8.82
N ALA A 137 -3.10 5.77 -7.65
CA ALA A 137 -4.43 5.79 -7.03
C ALA A 137 -4.85 7.20 -6.59
N LEU A 138 -3.92 7.99 -6.05
CA LEU A 138 -4.19 9.37 -5.62
C LEU A 138 -4.47 10.27 -6.82
N ILE A 139 -3.74 10.09 -7.93
CA ILE A 139 -4.01 10.83 -9.19
C ILE A 139 -5.42 10.51 -9.71
N ALA A 140 -5.79 9.23 -9.78
CA ALA A 140 -7.13 8.82 -10.22
C ALA A 140 -8.23 9.42 -9.33
N ALA A 141 -7.98 9.52 -8.02
CA ALA A 141 -8.89 10.13 -7.07
C ALA A 141 -9.03 11.64 -7.28
N GLY A 142 -7.91 12.34 -7.52
CA GLY A 142 -7.88 13.76 -7.89
C GLY A 142 -8.72 14.05 -9.13
N GLU A 143 -8.56 13.27 -10.20
CA GLU A 143 -9.38 13.44 -11.42
C GLU A 143 -10.89 13.25 -11.16
N LEU A 144 -11.26 12.30 -10.30
CA LEU A 144 -12.66 12.07 -9.92
C LEU A 144 -13.21 13.21 -9.05
N LYS A 145 -12.41 13.71 -8.10
CA LYS A 145 -12.72 14.89 -7.28
C LYS A 145 -12.97 16.11 -8.15
N GLU A 146 -12.10 16.39 -9.11
CA GLU A 146 -12.25 17.55 -9.99
C GLU A 146 -13.55 17.49 -10.81
N LYS A 147 -13.92 16.28 -11.28
CA LYS A 147 -15.13 16.09 -12.08
C LYS A 147 -16.42 16.16 -11.26
N TYR A 148 -16.49 15.45 -10.13
CA TYR A 148 -17.74 15.29 -9.36
C TYR A 148 -17.84 16.22 -8.14
N LYS A 149 -16.76 16.93 -7.79
CA LYS A 149 -16.66 17.83 -6.63
C LYS A 149 -16.97 17.15 -5.28
N ILE A 150 -16.81 15.83 -5.21
CA ILE A 150 -16.98 15.02 -3.98
C ILE A 150 -15.73 15.17 -3.10
N PRO A 151 -15.85 15.41 -1.78
CA PRO A 151 -14.70 15.48 -0.88
C PRO A 151 -13.69 14.33 -1.05
N LEU A 152 -12.40 14.65 -1.02
CA LEU A 152 -11.28 13.74 -1.23
C LEU A 152 -10.34 13.79 -0.03
N VAL A 153 -10.13 12.61 0.55
CA VAL A 153 -9.08 12.34 1.54
C VAL A 153 -7.96 11.55 0.87
N THR A 154 -6.73 12.05 0.92
CA THR A 154 -5.55 11.30 0.45
C THR A 154 -4.73 10.78 1.62
N ASP A 155 -4.39 9.50 1.57
CA ASP A 155 -3.67 8.78 2.63
C ASP A 155 -2.30 8.34 2.14
N TYR A 156 -1.28 9.03 2.65
CA TYR A 156 0.12 8.77 2.37
C TYR A 156 0.66 7.76 3.37
N GLN A 157 0.60 6.46 3.01
CA GLN A 157 1.25 5.41 3.79
C GLN A 157 2.77 5.57 3.76
N ASP A 158 3.28 5.94 2.58
CA ASP A 158 4.67 6.28 2.31
C ASP A 158 4.74 7.67 1.66
N SER A 159 5.90 8.33 1.77
CA SER A 159 6.17 9.56 1.03
C SER A 159 6.32 9.29 -0.47
N TRP A 160 5.68 10.11 -1.31
CA TRP A 160 5.80 10.02 -2.76
C TRP A 160 7.24 10.23 -3.22
N LEU A 161 7.88 11.28 -2.73
CA LEU A 161 9.22 11.69 -3.17
C LEU A 161 10.36 11.12 -2.32
N HIS A 162 10.10 10.80 -1.04
CA HIS A 162 11.13 10.44 -0.05
C HIS A 162 11.01 9.00 0.49
N SER A 163 10.13 8.17 -0.07
CA SER A 163 10.09 6.75 0.33
C SER A 163 11.39 6.03 -0.06
N PRO A 164 11.80 4.97 0.68
CA PRO A 164 12.95 4.15 0.30
C PRO A 164 12.87 3.58 -1.13
N GLY A 165 11.65 3.36 -1.63
CA GLY A 165 11.40 2.88 -2.99
C GLY A 165 11.44 3.96 -4.09
N ALA A 166 11.45 5.24 -3.72
CA ALA A 166 11.46 6.36 -4.66
C ALA A 166 12.79 6.39 -5.43
N TYR A 167 12.68 6.36 -6.76
CA TYR A 167 13.84 6.38 -7.65
C TYR A 167 13.48 7.11 -8.94
N PHE A 168 14.14 8.23 -9.16
CA PHE A 168 13.96 9.08 -10.33
C PHE A 168 15.20 8.98 -11.20
N PRO A 169 15.15 8.27 -12.35
CA PRO A 169 16.35 8.01 -13.15
C PRO A 169 17.07 9.27 -13.67
N MET A 170 16.35 10.39 -13.78
CA MET A 170 16.81 11.67 -14.31
C MET A 170 16.13 12.80 -13.53
N GLY A 171 16.76 13.98 -13.43
CA GLY A 171 16.24 15.10 -12.65
C GLY A 171 14.82 15.53 -13.03
N TYR A 172 14.50 15.54 -14.34
CA TYR A 172 13.16 15.88 -14.80
C TYR A 172 12.09 14.88 -14.35
N HIS A 173 12.44 13.63 -14.06
CA HIS A 173 11.48 12.67 -13.49
C HIS A 173 11.06 13.09 -12.08
N ARG A 174 12.00 13.60 -11.26
CA ARG A 174 11.65 14.15 -9.94
C ARG A 174 10.74 15.35 -10.11
N LEU A 175 11.11 16.31 -10.97
CA LEU A 175 10.29 17.49 -11.25
C LEU A 175 8.87 17.14 -11.71
N ARG A 176 8.72 16.12 -12.55
CA ARG A 176 7.41 15.62 -12.99
C ARG A 176 6.62 15.03 -11.82
N ASN A 177 7.26 14.30 -10.90
CA ASN A 177 6.57 13.75 -9.72
C ASN A 177 6.14 14.83 -8.75
N ILE A 178 6.99 15.82 -8.50
CA ILE A 178 6.62 17.01 -7.71
C ILE A 178 5.36 17.64 -8.33
N LYS A 179 5.35 17.87 -9.65
CA LYS A 179 4.17 18.46 -10.32
C LYS A 179 2.91 17.60 -10.16
N MET A 180 3.00 16.29 -10.35
CA MET A 180 1.85 15.37 -10.20
C MET A 180 1.35 15.32 -8.74
N GLU A 181 2.26 15.32 -7.77
CA GLU A 181 1.88 15.35 -6.35
C GLU A 181 1.25 16.69 -5.98
N GLN A 182 1.79 17.82 -6.47
CA GLN A 182 1.16 19.14 -6.32
C GLN A 182 -0.26 19.19 -6.90
N GLU A 183 -0.48 18.61 -8.08
CA GLU A 183 -1.81 18.55 -8.71
C GLU A 183 -2.81 17.78 -7.83
N VAL A 184 -2.39 16.67 -7.23
CA VAL A 184 -3.21 15.89 -6.28
C VAL A 184 -3.48 16.66 -4.99
N ILE A 185 -2.45 17.26 -4.39
CA ILE A 185 -2.55 17.98 -3.13
C ILE A 185 -3.50 19.16 -3.26
N LYS A 186 -3.41 19.94 -4.35
CA LYS A 186 -4.25 21.13 -4.57
C LYS A 186 -5.76 20.84 -4.62
N VAL A 187 -6.14 19.62 -5.00
CA VAL A 187 -7.56 19.22 -5.10
C VAL A 187 -8.02 18.40 -3.90
N THR A 188 -7.10 17.99 -3.02
CA THR A 188 -7.39 17.22 -1.82
C THR A 188 -8.00 18.12 -0.75
N ASP A 189 -9.08 17.67 -0.11
CA ASP A 189 -9.70 18.42 0.99
C ASP A 189 -9.06 18.08 2.35
N GLU A 190 -8.53 16.86 2.51
CA GLU A 190 -7.86 16.41 3.73
C GLU A 190 -6.69 15.46 3.41
N ILE A 191 -5.51 15.75 3.96
CA ILE A 191 -4.32 14.93 3.77
C ILE A 191 -4.05 14.18 5.07
N ILE A 192 -3.99 12.86 5.00
CA ILE A 192 -3.56 12.04 6.13
C ILE A 192 -2.24 11.34 5.83
N THR A 193 -1.42 11.20 6.87
CA THR A 193 -0.11 10.54 6.82
C THR A 193 0.02 9.53 7.95
N THR A 194 0.92 8.56 7.81
CA THR A 194 1.12 7.52 8.85
C THR A 194 2.07 7.94 9.96
N ASN A 195 2.91 8.95 9.74
CA ASN A 195 3.88 9.41 10.71
C ASN A 195 4.29 10.86 10.47
N ARG A 196 4.91 11.45 11.50
CA ARG A 196 5.38 12.83 11.50
C ARG A 196 6.38 13.13 10.38
N ARG A 197 7.24 12.19 10.00
CA ARG A 197 8.29 12.44 9.00
C ARG A 197 7.71 12.65 7.61
N ILE A 198 6.66 11.89 7.23
CA ILE A 198 5.96 12.09 5.95
C ILE A 198 5.28 13.47 5.94
N LYS A 199 4.64 13.86 7.04
CA LYS A 199 4.05 15.21 7.19
C LYS A 199 5.10 16.31 7.02
N GLU A 200 6.27 16.18 7.65
CA GLU A 200 7.38 17.12 7.50
C GLU A 200 7.86 17.20 6.05
N TYR A 201 8.04 16.08 5.35
CA TYR A 201 8.43 16.08 3.94
C TYR A 201 7.44 16.85 3.05
N LEU A 202 6.13 16.70 3.29
CA LEU A 202 5.11 17.41 2.52
C LEU A 202 5.17 18.93 2.76
N ILE A 203 5.35 19.36 4.02
CA ILE A 203 5.46 20.79 4.37
C ILE A 203 6.76 21.40 3.84
N GLU A 204 7.87 20.66 3.90
CA GLU A 204 9.17 21.09 3.39
C GLU A 204 9.17 21.23 1.85
N GLU A 205 8.47 20.34 1.13
CA GLU A 205 8.42 20.38 -0.35
C GLU A 205 7.36 21.37 -0.88
N TYR A 206 6.27 21.62 -0.13
CA TYR A 206 5.15 22.45 -0.56
C TYR A 206 4.87 23.60 0.40
N ASP A 207 5.37 24.78 0.04
CA ASP A 207 5.35 26.03 0.82
C ASP A 207 3.95 26.57 1.18
N TYR A 208 2.90 26.10 0.53
CA TYR A 208 1.51 26.46 0.82
C TYR A 208 0.84 25.51 1.83
N LEU A 209 1.45 24.37 2.15
CA LEU A 209 0.96 23.49 3.20
C LEU A 209 1.36 24.01 4.58
N ARG A 210 0.47 23.81 5.53
CA ARG A 210 0.62 24.17 6.94
C ARG A 210 0.49 22.93 7.80
N HIS A 211 0.84 23.09 9.08
CA HIS A 211 0.74 21.99 10.04
C HIS A 211 -0.70 21.46 10.12
N ASP A 212 -1.71 22.33 10.10
CA ASP A 212 -3.10 21.94 10.31
C ASP A 212 -3.77 21.36 9.04
N ASP A 213 -3.13 21.46 7.88
CA ASP A 213 -3.62 20.89 6.62
C ASP A 213 -3.37 19.38 6.51
N ILE A 214 -2.56 18.82 7.41
CA ILE A 214 -2.12 17.42 7.36
C ILE A 214 -2.31 16.74 8.70
N ASN A 215 -3.21 15.76 8.74
CA ASN A 215 -3.44 14.94 9.92
C ASN A 215 -2.56 13.68 9.94
N ILE A 216 -2.21 13.22 11.13
CA ILE A 216 -1.42 11.98 11.32
C ILE A 216 -2.37 10.91 11.85
N ILE A 217 -2.54 9.84 11.06
CA ILE A 217 -3.24 8.63 11.47
C ILE A 217 -2.27 7.46 11.38
N HIS A 218 -1.68 7.11 12.52
CA HIS A 218 -0.69 6.05 12.63
C HIS A 218 -1.18 4.71 12.09
N HIS A 219 -0.23 3.86 11.68
CA HIS A 219 -0.54 2.45 11.48
C HIS A 219 -0.95 1.82 12.81
N GLY A 220 -2.02 1.04 12.75
CA GLY A 220 -2.46 0.18 13.84
C GLY A 220 -2.35 -1.28 13.46
N PHE A 221 -2.79 -2.14 14.37
CA PHE A 221 -3.03 -3.56 14.12
C PHE A 221 -4.49 -3.87 14.39
N ASP A 222 -4.97 -5.00 13.86
CA ASP A 222 -6.33 -5.47 14.15
C ASP A 222 -6.30 -6.45 15.33
N PRO A 223 -7.01 -6.19 16.43
CA PRO A 223 -7.07 -7.11 17.56
C PRO A 223 -7.56 -8.51 17.17
N ASP A 224 -8.46 -8.62 16.20
CA ASP A 224 -8.97 -9.90 15.71
C ASP A 224 -7.85 -10.77 15.11
N ASP A 225 -6.86 -10.15 14.44
CA ASP A 225 -5.71 -10.86 13.87
C ASP A 225 -4.81 -11.42 14.98
N ILE A 226 -4.69 -10.71 16.11
CA ILE A 226 -3.92 -11.15 17.28
C ILE A 226 -4.61 -12.31 17.99
N GLU A 227 -5.93 -12.23 18.17
CA GLU A 227 -6.70 -13.33 18.76
C GLU A 227 -6.67 -14.58 17.90
N LEU A 228 -6.72 -14.42 16.57
CA LEU A 228 -6.52 -15.53 15.64
C LEU A 228 -5.10 -16.14 15.77
N ALA A 229 -4.06 -15.31 15.86
CA ALA A 229 -2.69 -15.78 15.98
C ALA A 229 -2.42 -16.56 17.27
N LYS A 230 -3.09 -16.21 18.37
CA LYS A 230 -2.98 -16.91 19.67
C LYS A 230 -3.53 -18.34 19.66
N GLN A 231 -4.39 -18.69 18.71
CA GLN A 231 -4.96 -20.03 18.58
C GLN A 231 -3.96 -21.03 17.97
N GLY A 232 -2.82 -20.57 17.47
CA GLY A 232 -1.78 -21.42 16.92
C GLY A 232 -1.01 -22.21 17.99
N PRO A 233 -0.43 -23.36 17.64
CA PRO A 233 0.36 -24.15 18.57
C PRO A 233 1.61 -23.36 19.01
N LEU A 234 1.89 -23.38 20.31
CA LEU A 234 3.14 -22.85 20.86
C LEU A 234 4.29 -23.81 20.58
N PRO A 235 5.51 -23.31 20.38
CA PRO A 235 6.67 -24.17 20.14
C PRO A 235 7.05 -24.98 21.38
N GLU A 236 7.29 -26.28 21.20
CA GLU A 236 7.52 -27.24 22.28
C GLU A 236 8.85 -27.06 23.04
N LYS A 237 9.88 -26.52 22.37
CA LYS A 237 11.24 -26.45 22.94
C LYS A 237 11.45 -25.13 23.70
N PRO A 238 11.97 -25.17 24.94
CA PRO A 238 12.29 -23.96 25.73
C PRO A 238 13.60 -23.32 25.24
N LYS A 239 13.65 -22.95 23.96
CA LYS A 239 14.78 -22.24 23.37
C LYS A 239 14.36 -20.80 23.09
N MET A 240 15.28 -19.87 23.35
CA MET A 240 15.13 -18.50 22.86
C MET A 240 15.02 -18.52 21.34
N ARG A 241 14.00 -17.86 20.80
CA ARG A 241 13.74 -17.79 19.36
C ARG A 241 13.75 -16.33 18.93
N PHE A 242 14.56 -16.05 17.92
CA PHE A 242 14.54 -14.79 17.20
C PHE A 242 13.75 -15.01 15.91
N THR A 243 12.79 -14.14 15.64
CA THR A 243 11.94 -14.21 14.45
C THR A 243 11.96 -12.86 13.77
N SER A 244 12.30 -12.86 12.48
CA SER A 244 12.10 -11.72 11.59
C SER A 244 10.84 -11.97 10.78
N ALA A 245 9.85 -11.08 10.91
CA ALA A 245 8.62 -11.11 10.14
C ALA A 245 8.61 -9.90 9.20
N GLY A 246 9.06 -10.10 7.97
CA GLY A 246 9.19 -9.04 6.98
C GLY A 246 10.13 -9.42 5.84
N ASN A 247 10.24 -8.53 4.87
CA ASN A 247 11.20 -8.66 3.78
C ASN A 247 12.50 -7.95 4.14
N PHE A 248 13.64 -8.56 3.80
CA PHE A 248 14.92 -7.86 3.77
C PHE A 248 15.03 -7.14 2.43
N PHE A 249 15.04 -5.80 2.45
CA PHE A 249 15.20 -4.99 1.25
C PHE A 249 15.92 -3.68 1.59
N ASP A 250 16.69 -3.19 0.62
CA ASP A 250 17.47 -1.94 0.68
C ASP A 250 18.35 -1.85 1.94
N LEU A 251 17.92 -1.08 2.95
CA LEU A 251 18.65 -0.87 4.21
C LEU A 251 18.31 -1.90 5.29
N VAL A 252 17.27 -2.72 5.10
CA VAL A 252 16.84 -3.74 6.06
C VAL A 252 17.62 -5.02 5.78
N THR A 253 18.76 -5.19 6.46
CA THR A 253 19.63 -6.36 6.36
C THR A 253 19.74 -7.11 7.70
N PRO A 254 19.78 -8.46 7.69
CA PRO A 254 20.04 -9.23 8.91
C PRO A 254 21.54 -9.29 9.26
N ASP A 255 22.42 -8.76 8.42
CA ASP A 255 23.88 -8.91 8.57
C ASP A 255 24.37 -8.43 9.93
N TYR A 256 23.94 -7.23 10.35
CA TYR A 256 24.34 -6.66 11.65
C TYR A 256 23.78 -7.46 12.84
N PHE A 257 22.61 -8.08 12.67
CA PHE A 257 22.07 -8.97 13.70
C PHE A 257 22.94 -10.22 13.85
N PHE A 258 23.34 -10.84 12.73
CA PHE A 258 24.23 -12.00 12.76
C PHE A 258 25.65 -11.67 13.20
N GLU A 259 26.16 -10.49 12.86
CA GLU A 259 27.43 -9.98 13.38
C GLU A 259 27.39 -9.81 14.91
N GLY A 260 26.31 -9.22 15.43
CA GLY A 260 26.07 -9.11 16.86
C GLY A 260 26.00 -10.47 17.56
N LEU A 261 25.31 -11.45 16.94
CA LEU A 261 25.27 -12.82 17.46
C LEU A 261 26.65 -13.49 17.48
N ARG A 262 27.45 -13.34 16.41
CA ARG A 262 28.82 -13.86 16.34
C ARG A 262 29.66 -13.29 17.49
N LEU A 263 29.65 -11.98 17.68
CA LEU A 263 30.38 -11.30 18.75
C LEU A 263 29.91 -11.76 20.15
N ALA A 264 28.61 -11.99 20.33
CA ALA A 264 28.05 -12.49 21.59
C ALA A 264 28.50 -13.93 21.89
N PHE A 265 28.57 -14.80 20.88
CA PHE A 265 29.03 -16.18 21.04
C PHE A 265 30.54 -16.28 21.27
N GLU A 266 31.35 -15.42 20.64
CA GLU A 266 32.79 -15.36 20.86
C GLU A 266 33.17 -14.87 22.25
N LYS A 267 32.47 -13.83 22.77
CA LYS A 267 32.72 -13.30 24.13
C LYS A 267 32.26 -14.23 25.24
N LYS A 268 31.34 -15.16 24.96
CA LYS A 268 30.82 -16.13 25.93
C LYS A 268 30.84 -17.54 25.34
N THR A 269 31.98 -18.21 25.44
CA THR A 269 32.20 -19.64 25.13
C THR A 269 31.18 -20.59 25.79
N ARG A 270 30.46 -20.14 26.83
CA ARG A 270 29.38 -20.88 27.49
C ARG A 270 28.11 -21.06 26.64
N TYR A 271 27.89 -20.24 25.61
CA TYR A 271 26.76 -20.40 24.69
C TYR A 271 27.10 -21.26 23.46
N ALA A 272 28.40 -21.42 23.16
CA ALA A 272 28.89 -22.18 22.02
C ALA A 272 29.05 -23.69 22.29
N ARG A 273 28.96 -24.12 23.56
CA ARG A 273 29.12 -25.54 23.96
C ARG A 273 28.05 -25.99 24.94
N LYS A 274 26.99 -26.59 24.40
CA LYS A 274 26.26 -27.73 24.98
C LYS A 274 25.42 -28.36 23.85
N ASN A 275 26.12 -29.09 22.99
CA ASN A 275 25.67 -30.28 22.26
C ASN A 275 26.93 -31.05 21.92
#